data_AF-A0A7S1YYI2-F1
#
_entry.id   AF-A0A7S1YYI2-F1
#
_cell.length_a   1.000
_cell.length_b   1.000
_cell.length_c   1.000
_cell.angle_alpha   90.00
_cell.angle_beta   90.00
_cell.angle_gamma   90.00
#
_symmetry.space_group_name_H-M   'P 1'
#
loop_
_entity.id
_entity.type
_entity.pdbx_description
1 polymer ?
#
loop_
_entity_poly.entity_id
_entity_poly.type
_entity_poly.pdbx_seq_one_letter_code
_entity_poly.pdbx_strand_id
1 'polypeptide(L)'
;MLKFLGFEQIFKNALTGLPLGGGKGGSDFNPKGKSEGEIRRFCQSFLTELYRYIDAATDVPAGDIGVGGREIGYLYGQYKRLSNKHIEGVLTGKSLLFGGSPLRPEATGYGLVYIAKIAIEKQLGRSLEGARCAVSGSGNVAQYASQKLMEFGAKVITVSDSNGTLVFDDGMTKD
;
A
#
# COMPACT_ATOMS: atom_id res chain seq x y z
N MET A 1 -16.21 -7.70 -3.39
CA MET A 1 -15.02 -7.00 -2.85
C MET A 1 -14.57 -5.84 -3.74
N LEU A 2 -14.20 -6.05 -5.02
CA LEU A 2 -13.63 -4.97 -5.87
C LEU A 2 -14.52 -3.73 -6.03
N LYS A 3 -15.83 -3.90 -6.28
CA LYS A 3 -16.77 -2.77 -6.39
C LYS A 3 -16.85 -1.91 -5.12
N PHE A 4 -16.83 -2.55 -3.95
CA PHE A 4 -16.83 -1.86 -2.66
C PHE A 4 -15.55 -1.03 -2.49
N LEU A 5 -14.38 -1.63 -2.74
CA LEU A 5 -13.11 -0.91 -2.67
C LEU A 5 -13.03 0.23 -3.68
N GLY A 6 -13.52 0.03 -4.90
CA GLY A 6 -13.59 1.09 -5.93
C GLY A 6 -14.49 2.25 -5.52
N PHE A 7 -15.64 1.95 -4.90
CA PHE A 7 -16.55 2.96 -4.37
C PHE A 7 -15.90 3.80 -3.26
N GLU A 8 -15.30 3.15 -2.25
CA GLU A 8 -14.59 3.85 -1.17
C GLU A 8 -13.39 4.67 -1.68
N GLN A 9 -12.72 4.18 -2.73
CA GLN A 9 -11.58 4.87 -3.33
C GLN A 9 -11.96 6.25 -3.90
N ILE A 10 -13.20 6.42 -4.38
CA ILE A 10 -13.69 7.72 -4.89
C ILE A 10 -13.63 8.77 -3.78
N PHE A 11 -14.24 8.49 -2.64
CA PHE A 11 -14.30 9.44 -1.52
C PHE A 11 -12.93 9.67 -0.89
N LYS A 12 -12.15 8.60 -0.71
CA LYS A 12 -10.79 8.71 -0.20
C LYS A 12 -9.94 9.63 -1.08
N ASN A 13 -10.01 9.49 -2.40
CA ASN A 13 -9.24 10.31 -3.33
C ASN A 13 -9.72 11.76 -3.34
N ALA A 14 -11.04 11.99 -3.34
CA ALA A 14 -11.61 13.34 -3.25
C ALA A 14 -11.13 14.10 -2.00
N LEU A 15 -11.04 13.42 -0.85
CA LEU A 15 -10.58 14.01 0.41
C LEU A 15 -9.10 14.43 0.41
N THR A 16 -8.29 13.93 -0.52
CA THR A 16 -6.87 14.33 -0.62
C THR A 16 -6.68 15.71 -1.26
N GLY A 17 -7.71 16.24 -1.95
CA GLY A 17 -7.60 17.48 -2.74
C GLY A 17 -6.80 17.35 -4.04
N LEU A 18 -6.30 16.15 -4.37
CA LEU A 18 -5.58 15.87 -5.61
C LEU A 18 -6.55 15.52 -6.75
N PRO A 19 -6.18 15.75 -8.02
CA PRO A 19 -7.03 15.48 -9.18
C PRO A 19 -7.06 13.97 -9.51
N LEU A 20 -7.68 13.17 -8.62
CA LEU A 20 -7.74 11.71 -8.72
C LEU A 20 -9.19 11.22 -8.70
N GLY A 21 -9.57 10.44 -9.71
CA GLY A 21 -10.81 9.65 -9.72
C GLY A 21 -10.70 8.41 -8.81
N GLY A 22 -11.67 7.49 -8.87
CA GLY A 22 -11.65 6.25 -8.08
C GLY A 22 -11.78 5.00 -8.94
N GLY A 23 -10.96 3.98 -8.67
CA GLY A 23 -10.96 2.72 -9.39
C GLY A 23 -10.36 1.59 -8.54
N LYS A 24 -10.65 0.34 -8.90
CA LYS A 24 -10.03 -0.84 -8.29
C LYS A 24 -10.02 -2.03 -9.23
N GLY A 25 -8.94 -2.80 -9.20
CA GLY A 25 -8.78 -4.06 -9.91
C GLY A 25 -8.15 -5.14 -9.04
N GLY A 26 -8.08 -6.35 -9.56
CA GLY A 26 -7.47 -7.50 -8.90
C GLY A 26 -7.83 -8.81 -9.59
N SER A 27 -7.44 -9.91 -8.96
CA SER A 27 -7.78 -11.28 -9.35
C SER A 27 -7.93 -12.13 -8.10
N ASP A 28 -8.67 -13.23 -8.22
CA ASP A 28 -8.77 -14.31 -7.23
C ASP A 28 -7.52 -15.21 -7.18
N PHE A 29 -6.50 -14.94 -8.00
CA PHE A 29 -5.20 -15.61 -7.97
C PHE A 29 -4.58 -15.55 -6.57
N ASN A 30 -4.28 -16.72 -6.00
CA ASN A 30 -3.59 -16.83 -4.72
C ASN A 30 -2.06 -16.88 -4.92
N PRO A 31 -1.30 -15.84 -4.54
CA PRO A 31 0.16 -15.82 -4.70
C PRO A 31 0.89 -16.66 -3.65
N LYS A 32 0.22 -17.12 -2.58
CA LYS A 32 0.86 -17.92 -1.53
C LYS A 32 1.35 -19.26 -2.09
N GLY A 33 2.59 -19.61 -1.77
CA GLY A 33 3.23 -20.85 -2.22
C GLY A 33 3.60 -20.88 -3.71
N LYS A 34 3.48 -19.76 -4.43
CA LYS A 34 3.88 -19.67 -5.86
C LYS A 34 5.34 -19.26 -5.98
N SER A 35 6.03 -19.87 -6.93
CA SER A 35 7.37 -19.44 -7.33
C SER A 35 7.33 -18.06 -7.98
N GLU A 36 8.47 -17.36 -7.96
CA GLU A 36 8.58 -16.05 -8.62
C GLU A 36 8.30 -16.12 -10.12
N GLY A 37 8.62 -17.26 -10.75
CA GLY A 37 8.31 -17.51 -12.15
C GLY A 37 6.81 -17.60 -12.43
N GLU A 38 6.05 -18.28 -11.55
CA GLU A 38 4.59 -18.36 -11.67
C GLU A 38 3.93 -17.00 -11.47
N ILE A 39 4.36 -16.25 -10.44
CA ILE A 39 3.85 -14.90 -10.18
C ILE A 39 4.13 -13.97 -11.37
N ARG A 40 5.36 -13.98 -11.91
CA ARG A 40 5.72 -13.19 -13.08
C ARG A 40 4.87 -13.53 -14.31
N ARG A 41 4.68 -14.82 -14.62
CA ARG A 41 3.82 -15.25 -15.74
C ARG A 41 2.37 -14.81 -15.52
N PHE A 42 1.87 -14.90 -14.29
CA PHE A 42 0.55 -14.41 -13.95
C PHE A 42 0.41 -12.91 -14.19
N CYS A 43 1.34 -12.09 -13.65
CA CYS A 43 1.36 -10.64 -13.90
C CYS A 43 1.41 -10.31 -15.40
N GLN A 44 2.24 -11.03 -16.16
CA GLN A 44 2.34 -10.84 -17.61
C GLN A 44 1.03 -11.18 -18.33
N SER A 45 0.37 -12.28 -17.96
CA SER A 45 -0.92 -12.68 -18.50
C SER A 45 -2.00 -11.66 -18.17
N PHE A 46 -2.10 -11.26 -16.90
CA PHE A 46 -3.06 -10.27 -16.43
C PHE A 46 -2.93 -8.95 -17.18
N LEU A 47 -1.70 -8.47 -17.34
CA LEU A 47 -1.46 -7.20 -18.01
C LEU A 47 -1.61 -7.26 -19.53
N THR A 48 -1.56 -8.45 -20.13
CA THR A 48 -1.85 -8.64 -21.56
C THR A 48 -3.30 -8.27 -21.90
N GLU A 49 -4.20 -8.29 -20.93
CA GLU A 49 -5.53 -7.68 -21.06
C GLU A 49 -5.54 -6.24 -20.58
N LEU A 50 -5.06 -5.99 -19.35
CA LEU A 50 -5.26 -4.70 -18.68
C LEU A 50 -4.63 -3.51 -19.41
N TYR A 51 -3.51 -3.70 -20.14
CA TYR A 51 -2.78 -2.59 -20.75
C TYR A 51 -3.62 -1.73 -21.73
N ARG A 52 -4.72 -2.28 -22.27
CA ARG A 52 -5.63 -1.57 -23.18
C ARG A 52 -6.50 -0.53 -22.47
N TYR A 53 -6.63 -0.63 -21.16
CA TYR A 53 -7.58 0.14 -20.35
C TYR A 53 -6.90 1.12 -19.39
N ILE A 54 -5.56 1.09 -19.33
CA ILE A 54 -4.78 1.91 -18.41
C ILE A 54 -3.82 2.81 -19.19
N ASP A 55 -3.67 4.04 -18.73
CA ASP A 55 -2.66 5.00 -19.19
C ASP A 55 -2.55 6.11 -18.14
N ALA A 56 -1.50 6.92 -18.20
CA ALA A 56 -1.22 7.97 -17.22
C ALA A 56 -2.37 9.00 -17.05
N ALA A 57 -3.21 9.19 -18.08
CA ALA A 57 -4.36 10.10 -18.07
C ALA A 57 -5.72 9.37 -18.05
N THR A 58 -5.75 8.04 -17.92
CA THR A 58 -6.98 7.23 -18.01
C THR A 58 -7.24 6.47 -16.71
N ASP A 59 -6.34 5.57 -16.35
CA ASP A 59 -6.40 4.79 -15.11
C ASP A 59 -4.97 4.40 -14.72
N VAL A 60 -4.63 4.63 -13.45
CA VAL A 60 -3.27 4.49 -12.91
C VAL A 60 -3.28 3.50 -11.74
N PRO A 61 -3.06 2.19 -12.01
CA PRO A 61 -3.07 1.19 -10.95
C PRO A 61 -1.90 1.31 -9.98
N ALA A 62 -2.04 0.63 -8.84
CA ALA A 62 -1.06 0.56 -7.77
C ALA A 62 -1.09 -0.82 -7.09
N GLY A 63 -0.18 -1.04 -6.15
CA GLY A 63 -0.19 -2.23 -5.31
C GLY A 63 -1.34 -2.26 -4.30
N ASP A 64 -1.68 -3.47 -3.85
CA ASP A 64 -2.64 -3.77 -2.78
C ASP A 64 -2.28 -5.15 -2.17
N ILE A 65 -3.16 -5.78 -1.41
CA ILE A 65 -2.93 -7.11 -0.81
C ILE A 65 -2.50 -8.10 -1.90
N GLY A 66 -1.31 -8.69 -1.73
CA GLY A 66 -0.74 -9.66 -2.67
C GLY A 66 -0.03 -9.06 -3.90
N VAL A 67 -0.01 -7.73 -4.04
CA VAL A 67 0.67 -7.02 -5.14
C VAL A 67 1.60 -5.96 -4.55
N GLY A 68 2.88 -6.33 -4.36
CA GLY A 68 3.92 -5.44 -3.85
C GLY A 68 4.80 -4.87 -4.96
N GLY A 69 5.96 -4.32 -4.58
CA GLY A 69 6.92 -3.74 -5.52
C GLY A 69 7.43 -4.72 -6.59
N ARG A 70 7.53 -6.02 -6.24
CA ARG A 70 7.91 -7.08 -7.18
C ARG A 70 6.87 -7.25 -8.28
N GLU A 71 5.60 -7.42 -7.92
CA GLU A 71 4.51 -7.58 -8.88
C GLU A 71 4.32 -6.30 -9.72
N ILE A 72 4.41 -5.11 -9.11
CA ILE A 72 4.42 -3.83 -9.85
C ILE A 72 5.56 -3.77 -10.87
N GLY A 73 6.75 -4.27 -10.54
CA GLY A 73 7.86 -4.38 -11.48
C GLY A 73 7.54 -5.28 -12.69
N TYR A 74 6.93 -6.45 -12.46
CA TYR A 74 6.53 -7.36 -13.54
C TYR A 74 5.42 -6.77 -14.41
N LEU A 75 4.41 -6.15 -13.79
CA LEU A 75 3.32 -5.45 -14.46
C LEU A 75 3.87 -4.29 -15.31
N TYR A 76 4.71 -3.44 -14.75
CA TYR A 76 5.30 -2.33 -15.50
C TYR A 76 6.19 -2.81 -16.66
N GLY A 77 6.99 -3.85 -16.44
CA GLY A 77 7.79 -4.47 -17.49
C GLY A 77 6.95 -4.98 -18.67
N GLN A 78 5.84 -5.66 -18.38
CA GLN A 78 4.93 -6.15 -19.41
C GLN A 78 4.20 -4.99 -20.11
N TYR A 79 3.86 -3.91 -19.40
CA TYR A 79 3.23 -2.73 -20.00
C TYR A 79 4.12 -2.14 -21.08
N LYS A 80 5.40 -1.92 -20.76
CA LYS A 80 6.39 -1.38 -21.70
C LYS A 80 6.53 -2.27 -22.94
N ARG A 81 6.56 -3.59 -22.74
CA ARG A 81 6.66 -4.55 -23.84
C ARG A 81 5.46 -4.49 -24.79
N LEU A 82 4.24 -4.41 -24.24
CA LEU A 82 3.00 -4.42 -25.05
C LEU A 82 2.71 -3.08 -25.71
N SER A 83 2.95 -1.97 -25.01
CA SER A 83 2.71 -0.62 -25.51
C SER A 83 3.85 -0.09 -26.40
N ASN A 84 5.04 -0.70 -26.32
CA ASN A 84 6.29 -0.18 -26.89
C ASN A 84 6.58 1.27 -26.46
N LYS A 85 6.21 1.64 -25.23
CA LYS A 85 6.38 2.99 -24.68
C LYS A 85 6.95 2.94 -23.26
N HIS A 86 7.66 4.00 -22.88
CA HIS A 86 8.14 4.21 -21.52
C HIS A 86 7.29 5.30 -20.83
N ILE A 87 6.10 4.94 -20.36
CA ILE A 87 5.18 5.86 -19.67
C ILE A 87 5.31 5.66 -18.17
N GLU A 88 6.09 6.50 -17.50
CA GLU A 88 6.32 6.37 -16.06
C GLU A 88 5.03 6.53 -15.24
N GLY A 89 4.10 7.37 -15.70
CA GLY A 89 2.85 7.67 -15.00
C GLY A 89 1.78 6.57 -15.02
N VAL A 90 1.99 5.46 -15.73
CA VAL A 90 0.95 4.43 -15.89
C VAL A 90 0.72 3.58 -14.63
N LEU A 91 1.73 3.45 -13.76
CA LEU A 91 1.65 2.67 -12.52
C LEU A 91 2.37 3.42 -11.38
N THR A 92 1.77 3.40 -10.18
CA THR A 92 2.45 3.85 -8.95
C THR A 92 2.93 2.67 -8.11
N GLY A 93 3.78 2.93 -7.10
CA GLY A 93 4.42 1.87 -6.30
C GLY A 93 5.61 1.20 -7.01
N LYS A 94 6.13 1.82 -8.06
CA LYS A 94 7.36 1.40 -8.77
C LYS A 94 8.59 1.56 -7.87
N SER A 95 9.65 0.82 -8.18
CA SER A 95 10.96 1.03 -7.56
C SER A 95 11.55 2.38 -7.95
N LEU A 96 12.36 2.96 -7.06
CA LEU A 96 13.11 4.19 -7.32
C LEU A 96 13.96 4.12 -8.59
N LEU A 97 14.48 2.93 -8.93
CA LEU A 97 15.32 2.71 -10.11
C LEU A 97 14.58 2.93 -11.44
N PHE A 98 13.24 2.99 -11.44
CA PHE A 98 12.45 3.13 -12.67
C PHE A 98 11.21 4.00 -12.46
N GLY A 99 11.38 5.18 -11.84
CA GLY A 99 10.33 6.20 -11.71
C GLY A 99 9.41 6.00 -10.50
N GLY A 100 9.90 5.32 -9.46
CA GLY A 100 9.27 5.26 -8.14
C GLY A 100 9.46 6.56 -7.36
N SER A 101 8.58 6.80 -6.39
CA SER A 101 8.66 7.97 -5.51
C SER A 101 9.25 7.57 -4.15
N PRO A 102 10.20 8.36 -3.59
CA PRO A 102 10.62 8.20 -2.20
C PRO A 102 9.42 8.29 -1.25
N LEU A 103 9.50 7.62 -0.10
CA LEU A 103 8.42 7.55 0.90
C LEU A 103 7.13 6.84 0.45
N ARG A 104 7.04 6.38 -0.81
CA ARG A 104 5.84 5.68 -1.31
C ARG A 104 5.53 4.38 -0.56
N PRO A 105 6.52 3.55 -0.17
CA PRO A 105 6.27 2.40 0.70
C PRO A 105 5.67 2.81 2.05
N GLU A 106 6.19 3.86 2.67
CA GLU A 106 5.85 4.36 4.00
C GLU A 106 4.50 5.11 4.04
N ALA A 107 4.13 5.73 2.93
CA ALA A 107 3.11 6.79 2.85
C ALA A 107 1.79 6.46 3.56
N THR A 108 1.26 5.24 3.37
CA THR A 108 -0.04 4.86 3.95
C THR A 108 0.03 4.69 5.47
N GLY A 109 1.08 4.02 5.97
CA GLY A 109 1.28 3.85 7.42
C GLY A 109 1.56 5.20 8.10
N TYR A 110 2.39 6.04 7.48
CA TYR A 110 2.73 7.35 8.01
C TYR A 110 1.51 8.30 8.01
N GLY A 111 0.77 8.34 6.91
CA GLY A 111 -0.43 9.16 6.79
C GLY A 111 -1.49 8.81 7.84
N LEU A 112 -1.70 7.50 8.10
CA LEU A 112 -2.59 7.04 9.17
C LEU A 112 -2.17 7.63 10.53
N VAL A 113 -0.89 7.52 10.88
CA VAL A 113 -0.39 8.00 12.17
C VAL A 113 -0.43 9.52 12.26
N TYR A 114 -0.14 10.25 11.18
CA TYR A 114 -0.26 11.70 11.16
C TYR A 114 -1.70 12.16 11.41
N ILE A 115 -2.68 11.56 10.74
CA ILE A 115 -4.10 11.89 10.95
C ILE A 115 -4.52 11.54 12.39
N ALA A 116 -4.13 10.36 12.89
CA ALA A 116 -4.42 9.94 14.26
C ALA A 116 -3.83 10.90 15.30
N LYS A 117 -2.56 11.29 15.15
CA LYS A 117 -1.89 12.26 16.00
C LYS A 117 -2.65 13.59 16.05
N ILE A 118 -3.00 14.14 14.87
CA ILE A 118 -3.74 15.40 14.78
C ILE A 118 -5.10 15.29 15.48
N ALA A 119 -5.82 14.19 15.27
CA ALA A 119 -7.12 13.98 15.89
C ALA A 119 -7.01 13.87 17.43
N ILE A 120 -6.05 13.09 17.93
CA ILE A 120 -5.81 12.91 19.37
C ILE A 120 -5.42 14.24 20.03
N GLU A 121 -4.52 15.00 19.40
CA GLU A 121 -4.06 16.29 19.92
C GLU A 121 -5.20 17.31 19.95
N LYS A 122 -5.94 17.46 18.84
CA LYS A 122 -6.94 18.51 18.71
C LYS A 122 -8.27 18.21 19.41
N GLN A 123 -8.68 16.94 19.44
CA GLN A 123 -10.00 16.56 19.99
C GLN A 123 -9.91 16.11 21.45
N LEU A 124 -8.77 15.54 21.86
CA LEU A 124 -8.61 14.96 23.19
C LEU A 124 -7.57 15.68 24.05
N GLY A 125 -6.77 16.59 23.49
CA GLY A 125 -5.70 17.29 24.22
C GLY A 125 -4.60 16.35 24.73
N ARG A 126 -4.37 15.22 24.04
CA ARG A 126 -3.40 14.18 24.42
C ARG A 126 -2.25 14.08 23.42
N SER A 127 -1.15 13.45 23.85
CA SER A 127 0.00 13.11 23.01
C SER A 127 0.05 11.60 22.71
N LEU A 128 0.75 11.22 21.64
CA LEU A 128 1.14 9.83 21.36
C LEU A 128 2.32 9.36 22.21
N GLU A 129 3.07 10.28 22.82
CA GLU A 129 4.23 9.93 23.65
C GLU A 129 3.80 9.06 24.85
N GLY A 130 4.42 7.89 24.99
CA GLY A 130 4.07 6.88 25.99
C GLY A 130 2.74 6.16 25.77
N ALA A 131 1.96 6.53 24.75
CA ALA A 131 0.66 5.92 24.49
C ALA A 131 0.82 4.46 24.06
N ARG A 132 -0.01 3.57 24.62
CA ARG A 132 -0.08 2.17 24.21
C ARG A 132 -0.97 2.06 22.97
N CYS A 133 -0.40 1.61 21.85
CA CYS A 133 -1.08 1.48 20.57
C CYS A 133 -1.15 0.01 20.14
N ALA A 134 -2.36 -0.52 19.99
CA ALA A 134 -2.55 -1.83 19.35
C ALA A 134 -2.55 -1.63 17.83
N VAL A 135 -1.67 -2.35 17.12
CA VAL A 135 -1.65 -2.40 15.66
C VAL A 135 -2.07 -3.81 15.23
N SER A 136 -2.92 -3.87 14.20
CA SER A 136 -3.29 -5.13 13.56
C SER A 136 -2.70 -5.19 12.16
N GLY A 137 -2.40 -6.39 11.69
CA GLY A 137 -1.68 -6.61 10.45
C GLY A 137 -0.16 -6.63 10.62
N SER A 138 0.51 -7.22 9.64
CA SER A 138 1.97 -7.37 9.56
C SER A 138 2.51 -7.03 8.17
N GLY A 139 1.66 -6.47 7.31
CA GLY A 139 2.03 -6.03 5.96
C GLY A 139 2.54 -4.59 5.92
N ASN A 140 2.72 -4.08 4.69
CA ASN A 140 3.29 -2.77 4.40
C ASN A 140 2.72 -1.63 5.28
N VAL A 141 1.39 -1.52 5.35
CA VAL A 141 0.75 -0.44 6.13
C VAL A 141 1.03 -0.57 7.62
N ALA A 142 0.90 -1.78 8.17
CA ALA A 142 1.06 -2.02 9.60
C ALA A 142 2.50 -1.77 10.05
N GLN A 143 3.49 -2.28 9.30
CA GLN A 143 4.91 -2.07 9.60
C GLN A 143 5.25 -0.57 9.68
N TYR A 144 4.85 0.22 8.67
CA TYR A 144 5.18 1.65 8.63
C TYR A 144 4.33 2.48 9.59
N ALA A 145 3.11 2.05 9.92
CA ALA A 145 2.34 2.66 11.02
C ALA A 145 3.05 2.42 12.37
N SER A 146 3.48 1.19 12.64
CA SER A 146 4.24 0.86 13.85
C SER A 146 5.54 1.67 13.94
N GLN A 147 6.30 1.77 12.84
CA GLN A 147 7.50 2.60 12.78
C GLN A 147 7.20 4.05 13.13
N LYS A 148 6.18 4.67 12.50
CA LYS A 148 5.86 6.07 12.74
C LYS A 148 5.32 6.32 14.15
N LEU A 149 4.57 5.38 14.72
CA LEU A 149 4.12 5.43 16.11
C LEU A 149 5.31 5.47 17.07
N MET A 150 6.29 4.58 16.87
CA MET A 150 7.51 4.55 17.69
C MET A 150 8.34 5.85 17.55
N GLU A 151 8.43 6.42 16.35
CA GLU A 151 9.08 7.72 16.14
C GLU A 151 8.41 8.88 16.89
N PHE A 152 7.11 8.77 17.20
CA PHE A 152 6.39 9.71 18.06
C PHE A 152 6.37 9.31 19.55
N GLY A 153 7.17 8.33 19.95
CA GLY A 153 7.30 7.88 21.33
C GLY A 153 6.15 6.99 21.82
N ALA A 154 5.26 6.54 20.94
CA ALA A 154 4.21 5.58 21.30
C ALA A 154 4.78 4.16 21.46
N LYS A 155 4.15 3.36 22.32
CA LYS A 155 4.46 1.94 22.53
C LYS A 155 3.52 1.07 21.69
N VAL A 156 4.05 0.46 20.64
CA VAL A 156 3.29 -0.50 19.81
C VAL A 156 3.17 -1.83 20.54
N ILE A 157 1.97 -2.20 20.97
CA ILE A 157 1.75 -3.37 21.84
C ILE A 157 1.52 -4.65 21.06
N THR A 158 0.92 -4.57 19.88
CA THR A 158 0.56 -5.75 19.09
C THR A 158 0.90 -5.57 17.63
N VAL A 159 1.13 -6.69 16.97
CA VAL A 159 1.02 -6.87 15.51
C VAL A 159 0.36 -8.21 15.26
N SER A 160 -0.34 -8.38 14.13
CA SER A 160 -1.10 -9.60 13.86
C SER A 160 -1.05 -10.00 12.40
N ASP A 161 -1.33 -11.25 12.10
CA ASP A 161 -1.56 -11.71 10.73
C ASP A 161 -2.79 -12.63 10.69
N SER A 162 -2.95 -13.41 9.61
CA SER A 162 -4.07 -14.36 9.51
C SER A 162 -3.95 -15.56 10.47
N ASN A 163 -2.79 -15.78 11.08
CA ASN A 163 -2.50 -16.93 11.94
C ASN A 163 -2.56 -16.58 13.43
N GLY A 164 -2.35 -15.32 13.81
CA GLY A 164 -2.41 -14.93 15.20
C GLY A 164 -1.96 -13.50 15.49
N THR A 165 -1.68 -13.24 16.76
CA THR A 165 -1.23 -11.96 17.28
C THR A 165 0.03 -12.15 18.12
N LEU A 166 0.98 -11.23 17.96
CA LEU A 166 2.10 -11.07 18.87
C LEU A 166 1.77 -9.93 19.84
N VAL A 167 2.26 -10.05 21.07
CA VAL A 167 2.06 -9.07 22.14
C VAL A 167 3.42 -8.71 22.73
N PHE A 168 3.70 -7.41 22.82
CA PHE A 168 4.90 -6.83 23.39
C PHE A 168 4.50 -5.98 24.60
N ASP A 169 4.67 -6.53 25.81
CA ASP A 169 4.19 -5.87 27.04
C ASP A 169 4.80 -4.48 27.25
N ASP A 170 6.08 -4.34 26.91
CA ASP A 170 6.85 -3.10 27.01
C ASP A 170 6.84 -2.24 25.72
N GLY A 171 6.23 -2.75 24.66
CA GLY A 171 6.24 -2.16 23.33
C GLY A 171 7.26 -2.84 22.39
N MET A 172 6.88 -2.95 21.12
CA MET A 172 7.73 -3.45 20.05
C MET A 172 8.96 -2.55 19.86
N THR A 173 10.09 -3.16 19.55
CA THR A 173 11.33 -2.46 19.18
C THR A 173 11.46 -2.29 17.67
N LYS A 174 12.44 -1.49 17.25
CA LYS A 174 12.76 -1.30 15.82
C LYS A 174 13.42 -2.55 15.21
N ASP A 175 14.27 -3.21 16.01
CA ASP A 175 14.87 -4.52 15.70
C ASP A 175 13.90 -5.65 16.07
#